data_AF-A0A9D8KQN7-F1
#
_entry.id   AF-A0A9D8KQN7-F1
#
_cell.length_a   1.000
_cell.length_b   1.000
_cell.length_c   1.000
_cell.angle_alpha   90.00
_cell.angle_beta   90.00
_cell.angle_gamma   90.00
#
_symmetry.space_group_name_H-M   'P 1'
#
loop_
_entity.id
_entity.type
_entity.pdbx_description
1 polymer ?
#
loop_
_entity_poly.entity_id
_entity_poly.type
_entity_poly.pdbx_seq_one_letter_code
_entity_poly.pdbx_strand_id
1 'polypeptide(L)'
;MIADSGFRNLRRAAKAACFALLLSCGGAGADEVPLVDGTHWTKSSDDVKKAYLIGLANVVQVEAAYYADNPSVTETGFSPRVARGMKGQTLVGVLGALDKWYAAHPEQLQRPVVETIWFELVLPALPPTK
;
A
#
# COMPACT_ATOMS: atom_id res chain seq x y z
N MET A 1 60.26 -28.10 -9.42
CA MET A 1 59.25 -27.83 -8.37
C MET A 1 58.78 -26.37 -8.39
N ILE A 2 58.43 -25.81 -9.57
CA ILE A 2 58.09 -24.37 -9.73
C ILE A 2 56.70 -24.15 -10.37
N ALA A 3 56.16 -25.10 -11.14
CA ALA A 3 54.86 -24.97 -11.81
C ALA A 3 53.63 -25.06 -10.87
N ASP A 4 53.77 -25.73 -9.72
CA ASP A 4 52.64 -26.05 -8.84
C ASP A 4 52.23 -24.87 -7.90
N SER A 5 53.09 -23.86 -7.78
CA SER A 5 52.82 -22.67 -6.97
C SER A 5 51.97 -21.64 -7.73
N GLY A 6 52.21 -21.47 -9.04
CA GLY A 6 51.46 -20.54 -9.88
C GLY A 6 49.98 -20.92 -10.03
N PHE A 7 49.70 -22.21 -10.22
CA PHE A 7 48.33 -22.72 -10.34
C PHE A 7 47.53 -22.61 -9.03
N ARG A 8 48.19 -22.78 -7.87
CA ARG A 8 47.59 -22.56 -6.55
C ARG A 8 47.24 -21.10 -6.30
N ASN A 9 48.10 -20.17 -6.71
CA ASN A 9 47.86 -18.74 -6.54
C ASN A 9 46.74 -18.24 -7.46
N LEU A 10 46.66 -18.75 -8.70
CA LEU A 10 45.57 -18.43 -9.62
C LEU A 10 44.22 -18.97 -9.13
N ARG A 11 44.17 -20.20 -8.57
CA ARG A 11 42.97 -20.75 -7.93
C ARG A 11 42.52 -19.97 -6.71
N ARG A 12 43.45 -19.43 -5.92
CA ARG A 12 43.15 -18.59 -4.75
C ARG A 12 42.60 -17.23 -5.18
N ALA A 13 43.20 -16.60 -6.19
CA ALA A 13 42.73 -15.34 -6.75
C ALA A 13 41.33 -15.48 -7.36
N ALA A 14 41.08 -16.53 -8.14
CA ALA A 14 39.75 -16.79 -8.72
C ALA A 14 38.66 -17.02 -7.65
N LYS A 15 38.98 -17.75 -6.57
CA LYS A 15 38.05 -17.94 -5.44
C LYS A 15 37.76 -16.64 -4.68
N ALA A 16 38.78 -15.81 -4.46
CA ALA A 16 38.61 -14.51 -3.81
C ALA A 16 37.77 -13.55 -4.67
N ALA A 17 37.97 -13.55 -5.98
CA ALA A 17 37.17 -12.76 -6.91
C ALA A 17 35.69 -13.20 -6.94
N CYS A 18 35.42 -14.52 -6.94
CA CYS A 18 34.05 -15.02 -6.86
C CYS A 18 33.35 -14.68 -5.53
N PHE A 19 34.08 -14.71 -4.41
CA PHE A 19 33.51 -14.32 -3.10
C PHE A 19 33.22 -12.82 -3.03
N ALA A 20 34.06 -11.99 -3.64
CA ALA A 20 33.84 -10.54 -3.75
C ALA A 20 32.63 -10.21 -4.64
N LEU A 21 32.42 -10.96 -5.74
CA LEU A 21 31.26 -10.78 -6.62
C LEU A 21 29.93 -11.19 -5.96
N LEU A 22 29.95 -12.21 -5.09
CA LEU A 22 28.75 -12.66 -4.37
C LEU A 22 28.30 -11.64 -3.30
N LEU A 23 29.22 -10.81 -2.80
CA LEU A 23 28.90 -9.74 -1.83
C LEU A 23 28.29 -8.49 -2.50
N SER A 24 28.49 -8.28 -3.81
CA SER A 24 27.93 -7.12 -4.52
C SER A 24 26.52 -7.33 -5.07
N CYS A 25 25.96 -8.54 -4.98
CA CYS A 25 24.57 -8.84 -5.35
C CYS A 25 23.60 -8.76 -4.15
N GLY A 26 24.09 -8.39 -2.97
CA GLY A 26 23.29 -8.28 -1.76
C GLY A 26 22.50 -6.97 -1.70
N GLY A 27 21.22 -7.03 -2.01
CA GLY A 27 20.23 -6.07 -1.48
C GLY A 27 19.71 -5.00 -2.44
N ALA A 28 19.18 -5.39 -3.60
CA ALA A 28 18.02 -4.67 -4.11
C ALA A 28 16.82 -5.09 -3.24
N GLY A 29 16.74 -4.57 -2.01
CA GLY A 29 15.52 -4.69 -1.22
C GLY A 29 14.41 -4.04 -2.03
N ALA A 30 13.35 -4.79 -2.33
CA ALA A 30 12.16 -4.19 -2.89
C ALA A 30 11.73 -3.08 -1.91
N ASP A 31 11.70 -1.82 -2.36
CA ASP A 31 11.17 -0.74 -1.54
C ASP A 31 9.77 -1.15 -1.06
N GLU A 32 9.55 -1.04 0.25
CA GLU A 32 8.27 -1.36 0.85
C GLU A 32 7.21 -0.47 0.19
N VAL A 33 6.11 -1.07 -0.28
CA VAL A 33 5.05 -0.31 -0.95
C VAL A 33 4.47 0.67 0.08
N PRO A 34 4.65 1.98 -0.10
CA PRO A 34 4.25 2.93 0.92
C PRO A 34 2.74 3.00 1.01
N LEU A 35 2.22 3.17 2.24
CA LEU A 35 0.84 3.61 2.40
C LEU A 35 0.70 5.03 1.87
N VAL A 36 -0.20 5.22 0.90
CA VAL A 36 -0.51 6.54 0.37
C VAL A 36 -1.10 7.39 1.50
N ASP A 37 -0.46 8.50 1.81
CA ASP A 37 -0.83 9.47 2.85
C ASP A 37 -1.24 10.82 2.21
N GLY A 38 -1.53 11.80 3.05
CA GLY A 38 -1.81 13.18 2.62
C GLY A 38 -0.67 13.84 1.85
N THR A 39 0.60 13.49 2.14
CA THR A 39 1.76 14.02 1.42
C THR A 39 1.75 13.55 -0.03
N HIS A 40 1.51 12.27 -0.26
CA HIS A 40 1.35 11.70 -1.61
C HIS A 40 0.10 12.26 -2.28
N TRP A 41 -1.02 12.34 -1.54
CA TRP A 41 -2.30 12.79 -2.05
C TRP A 41 -2.24 14.23 -2.58
N THR A 42 -1.76 15.17 -1.76
CA THR A 42 -1.69 16.60 -2.10
C THR A 42 -0.77 16.92 -3.27
N LYS A 43 0.23 16.06 -3.52
CA LYS A 43 1.17 16.20 -4.65
C LYS A 43 0.72 15.45 -5.92
N SER A 44 -0.29 14.60 -5.81
CA SER A 44 -0.78 13.79 -6.92
C SER A 44 -1.75 14.56 -7.81
N SER A 45 -1.75 14.25 -9.11
CA SER A 45 -2.79 14.72 -10.02
C SER A 45 -4.14 14.07 -9.70
N ASP A 46 -5.22 14.71 -10.13
CA ASP A 46 -6.58 14.18 -9.94
C ASP A 46 -6.76 12.78 -10.54
N ASP A 47 -6.12 12.48 -11.67
CA ASP A 47 -6.23 11.18 -12.30
C ASP A 47 -5.50 10.08 -11.51
N VAL A 48 -4.37 10.40 -10.89
CA VAL A 48 -3.67 9.49 -9.97
C VAL A 48 -4.52 9.22 -8.72
N LYS A 49 -5.11 10.26 -8.13
CA LYS A 49 -6.03 10.13 -6.98
C LYS A 49 -7.25 9.25 -7.33
N LYS A 50 -7.88 9.50 -8.48
CA LYS A 50 -9.00 8.68 -8.97
C LYS A 50 -8.59 7.24 -9.17
N ALA A 51 -7.45 6.99 -9.81
CA ALA A 51 -6.95 5.63 -10.03
C ALA A 51 -6.71 4.88 -8.70
N TYR A 52 -6.14 5.56 -7.70
CA TYR A 52 -5.98 5.00 -6.35
C TYR A 52 -7.34 4.63 -5.72
N LEU A 53 -8.32 5.54 -5.76
CA LEU A 53 -9.66 5.29 -5.22
C LEU A 53 -10.39 4.15 -5.95
N ILE A 54 -10.26 4.07 -7.27
CA ILE A 54 -10.81 2.97 -8.08
C ILE A 54 -10.16 1.64 -7.67
N GLY A 55 -8.83 1.62 -7.50
CA GLY A 55 -8.10 0.44 -7.02
C GLY A 55 -8.61 -0.04 -5.65
N LEU A 56 -8.75 0.89 -4.70
CA LEU A 56 -9.28 0.58 -3.37
C LEU A 56 -10.72 0.04 -3.44
N ALA A 57 -11.59 0.68 -4.23
CA ALA A 57 -12.96 0.23 -4.44
C ALA A 57 -13.02 -1.18 -5.06
N ASN A 58 -12.11 -1.51 -5.97
CA ASN A 58 -12.04 -2.83 -6.58
C ASN A 58 -11.64 -3.90 -5.55
N VAL A 59 -10.66 -3.62 -4.69
CA VAL A 59 -10.27 -4.56 -3.61
C VAL A 59 -11.43 -4.80 -2.66
N VAL A 60 -12.15 -3.75 -2.24
CA VAL A 60 -13.34 -3.87 -1.37
C VAL A 60 -14.42 -4.72 -2.02
N GLN A 61 -14.67 -4.54 -3.32
CA GLN A 61 -15.64 -5.37 -4.06
C GLN A 61 -15.21 -6.84 -4.14
N VAL A 62 -13.93 -7.11 -4.40
CA VAL A 62 -13.39 -8.48 -4.43
C VAL A 62 -13.51 -9.15 -3.07
N GLU A 63 -13.13 -8.46 -1.99
CA GLU A 63 -13.21 -9.00 -0.63
C GLU A 63 -14.68 -9.25 -0.22
N ALA A 64 -15.58 -8.31 -0.51
CA ALA A 64 -17.00 -8.48 -0.24
C ALA A 64 -17.60 -9.68 -1.01
N ALA A 65 -17.22 -9.87 -2.27
CA ALA A 65 -17.65 -11.02 -3.06
C ALA A 65 -17.06 -12.34 -2.52
N TYR A 66 -15.78 -12.34 -2.13
CA TYR A 66 -15.11 -13.52 -1.58
C TYR A 66 -15.74 -14.02 -0.28
N TYR A 67 -16.22 -13.10 0.57
CA TYR A 67 -16.86 -13.44 1.85
C TYR A 67 -18.39 -13.40 1.83
N ALA A 68 -19.02 -13.33 0.65
CA ALA A 68 -20.48 -13.17 0.53
C ALA A 68 -21.28 -14.26 1.29
N ASP A 69 -20.77 -15.49 1.32
CA ASP A 69 -21.40 -16.63 2.00
C ASP A 69 -20.92 -16.82 3.45
N ASN A 70 -20.19 -15.85 4.02
CA ASN A 70 -19.68 -15.88 5.38
C ASN A 70 -20.26 -14.74 6.24
N PRO A 71 -21.35 -15.01 7.01
CA PRO A 71 -22.08 -13.99 7.76
C PRO A 71 -21.23 -13.27 8.82
N SER A 72 -20.33 -13.98 9.51
CA SER A 72 -19.53 -13.40 10.59
C SER A 72 -18.54 -12.34 10.08
N VAL A 73 -17.96 -12.56 8.90
CA VAL A 73 -17.09 -11.58 8.21
C VAL A 73 -17.91 -10.42 7.65
N THR A 74 -19.12 -10.69 7.15
CA THR A 74 -20.02 -9.64 6.63
C THR A 74 -20.44 -8.64 7.71
N GLU A 75 -20.60 -9.09 8.95
CA GLU A 75 -20.99 -8.23 10.06
C GLU A 75 -19.84 -7.37 10.59
N THR A 76 -18.64 -7.95 10.71
CA THR A 76 -17.52 -7.35 11.46
C THR A 76 -16.32 -6.92 10.60
N GLY A 77 -16.22 -7.46 9.39
CA GLY A 77 -15.09 -7.26 8.48
C GLY A 77 -14.99 -5.85 7.92
N PHE A 78 -13.79 -5.49 7.46
CA PHE A 78 -13.49 -4.16 6.95
C PHE A 78 -14.29 -3.85 5.68
N SER A 79 -14.14 -4.64 4.62
CA SER A 79 -14.76 -4.36 3.32
C SER A 79 -16.29 -4.31 3.34
N PRO A 80 -17.01 -5.22 4.02
CA PRO A 80 -18.47 -5.12 4.18
C PRO A 80 -18.92 -3.85 4.91
N ARG A 81 -18.12 -3.33 5.84
CA ARG A 81 -18.39 -2.05 6.52
C ARG A 81 -18.09 -0.86 5.62
N VAL A 82 -17.00 -0.90 4.87
CA VAL A 82 -16.71 0.12 3.84
C VAL A 82 -17.83 0.18 2.81
N ALA A 83 -18.25 -0.96 2.25
CA ALA A 83 -19.34 -1.03 1.26
C ALA A 83 -20.65 -0.42 1.79
N ARG A 84 -20.99 -0.65 3.07
CA ARG A 84 -22.16 -0.05 3.71
C ARG A 84 -22.00 1.45 3.96
N GLY A 85 -20.89 1.89 4.54
CA GLY A 85 -20.65 3.29 4.87
C GLY A 85 -20.47 4.18 3.64
N MET A 86 -19.96 3.61 2.54
CA MET A 86 -19.79 4.33 1.27
C MET A 86 -21.04 4.26 0.37
N LYS A 87 -22.16 3.69 0.82
CA LYS A 87 -23.38 3.59 0.02
C LYS A 87 -23.87 4.98 -0.38
N GLY A 88 -24.02 5.23 -1.68
CA GLY A 88 -24.45 6.51 -2.23
C GLY A 88 -23.32 7.54 -2.45
N GLN A 89 -22.09 7.23 -2.02
CA GLN A 89 -20.93 8.03 -2.39
C GLN A 89 -20.58 7.83 -3.87
N THR A 90 -20.04 8.88 -4.48
CA THR A 90 -19.50 8.82 -5.86
C THR A 90 -17.99 9.00 -5.80
N LEU A 91 -17.27 8.51 -6.82
CA LEU A 91 -15.82 8.69 -6.91
C LEU A 91 -15.42 10.18 -6.79
N VAL A 92 -16.16 11.06 -7.47
CA VAL A 92 -15.93 12.51 -7.43
C VAL A 92 -16.23 13.09 -6.05
N GLY A 93 -17.30 12.62 -5.39
CA GLY A 93 -17.64 13.05 -4.04
C GLY A 93 -16.55 12.68 -3.02
N VAL A 94 -16.05 11.45 -3.08
CA VAL A 94 -14.98 10.97 -2.19
C VAL A 94 -13.67 11.74 -2.43
N LEU A 95 -13.29 11.93 -3.70
CA LEU A 95 -12.13 12.73 -4.09
C LEU A 95 -12.21 14.13 -3.47
N GLY A 96 -13.34 14.83 -3.68
CA GLY A 96 -13.53 16.18 -3.16
C GLY A 96 -13.54 16.25 -1.63
N ALA A 97 -14.10 15.24 -0.95
CA ALA A 97 -14.09 15.17 0.51
C ALA A 97 -12.67 15.01 1.06
N LEU A 98 -11.85 14.15 0.45
CA LEU A 98 -10.45 13.95 0.83
C LEU A 98 -9.58 15.18 0.55
N ASP A 99 -9.74 15.81 -0.61
CA ASP A 99 -9.04 17.06 -0.93
C ASP A 99 -9.36 18.15 0.09
N LYS A 100 -10.65 18.32 0.41
CA LYS A 100 -11.08 19.29 1.43
C LYS A 100 -10.50 18.94 2.81
N TRP A 101 -10.50 17.68 3.19
CA TRP A 101 -10.01 17.25 4.50
C TRP A 101 -8.51 17.50 4.65
N TYR A 102 -7.68 17.09 3.70
CA TYR A 102 -6.23 17.33 3.77
C TYR A 102 -5.85 18.80 3.65
N ALA A 103 -6.62 19.60 2.88
CA ALA A 103 -6.42 21.05 2.84
C ALA A 103 -6.72 21.73 4.19
N ALA A 104 -7.68 21.19 4.96
CA ALA A 104 -8.05 21.69 6.28
C ALA A 104 -7.13 21.20 7.42
N HIS A 105 -6.34 20.14 7.19
CA HIS A 105 -5.47 19.51 8.20
C HIS A 105 -4.02 19.37 7.69
N PRO A 106 -3.31 20.48 7.38
CA PRO A 106 -1.94 20.43 6.87
C PRO A 106 -0.93 19.80 7.86
N GLU A 107 -1.26 19.73 9.14
CA GLU A 107 -0.48 19.07 10.18
C GLU A 107 -0.62 17.53 10.19
N GLN A 108 -1.62 16.98 9.46
CA GLN A 108 -1.94 15.55 9.45
C GLN A 108 -1.65 14.88 8.11
N LEU A 109 -0.75 15.44 7.29
CA LEU A 109 -0.42 14.86 5.98
C LEU A 109 0.20 13.46 6.05
N GLN A 110 0.72 13.04 7.21
CA GLN A 110 1.23 11.68 7.42
C GLN A 110 0.11 10.64 7.65
N ARG A 111 -1.14 11.07 7.79
CA ARG A 111 -2.28 10.15 7.95
C ARG A 111 -2.57 9.43 6.62
N PRO A 112 -2.63 8.09 6.60
CA PRO A 112 -2.95 7.33 5.39
C PRO A 112 -4.32 7.69 4.81
N VAL A 113 -4.43 7.73 3.48
CA VAL A 113 -5.68 8.04 2.78
C VAL A 113 -6.76 7.02 3.10
N VAL A 114 -6.42 5.73 3.10
CA VAL A 114 -7.37 4.65 3.45
C VAL A 114 -7.89 4.78 4.89
N GLU A 115 -7.04 5.26 5.80
CA GLU A 115 -7.43 5.53 7.18
C GLU A 115 -8.38 6.73 7.26
N THR A 116 -8.06 7.81 6.54
CA THR A 116 -8.92 8.99 6.44
C THR A 116 -10.29 8.63 5.85
N ILE A 117 -10.34 7.81 4.80
CA ILE A 117 -11.61 7.28 4.26
C ILE A 117 -12.39 6.54 5.36
N TRP A 118 -11.72 5.69 6.12
CA TRP A 118 -12.37 4.93 7.18
C TRP A 118 -12.99 5.84 8.24
N PHE A 119 -12.21 6.72 8.86
CA PHE A 119 -12.70 7.49 10.01
C PHE A 119 -13.56 8.70 9.62
N GLU A 120 -13.32 9.31 8.47
CA GLU A 120 -14.00 10.56 8.09
C GLU A 120 -15.23 10.31 7.21
N LEU A 121 -15.27 9.20 6.47
CA LEU A 121 -16.36 8.91 5.52
C LEU A 121 -17.15 7.66 5.90
N VAL A 122 -16.46 6.54 6.18
CA VAL A 122 -17.13 5.25 6.42
C VAL A 122 -17.76 5.21 7.82
N LEU A 123 -16.94 5.38 8.86
CA LEU A 123 -17.34 5.20 10.25
C LEU A 123 -18.52 6.11 10.65
N PRO A 124 -18.55 7.41 10.26
CA PRO A 124 -19.68 8.28 10.60
C PRO A 124 -20.98 7.91 9.87
N ALA A 125 -20.90 7.21 8.74
CA ALA A 125 -22.05 6.76 7.96
C ALA A 125 -22.61 5.39 8.43
N LEU A 126 -21.90 4.69 9.31
CA LEU A 126 -22.36 3.44 9.89
C LEU A 126 -23.29 3.69 11.08
N PRO A 127 -24.28 2.80 11.31
CA PRO A 127 -25.06 2.85 12.53
C PRO A 127 -24.15 2.69 13.75
N PRO A 128 -24.46 3.35 14.88
CA PRO A 128 -23.69 3.20 16.11
C PRO A 128 -23.64 1.72 16.53
N THR A 129 -22.46 1.25 16.90
CA THR A 129 -22.28 -0.08 17.46
C THR A 129 -23.10 -0.16 18.76
N LYS A 130 -23.96 -1.18 18.88
CA LYS A 130 -24.71 -1.46 20.11
C LYS A 130 -23.79 -1.99 21.20
#